data_AF-A0A2N2IUG3-F1
#
_entry.id   AF-A0A2N2IUG3-F1
#
_cell.length_a   1.000
_cell.length_b   1.000
_cell.length_c   1.000
_cell.angle_alpha   90.00
_cell.angle_beta   90.00
_cell.angle_gamma   90.00
#
_symmetry.space_group_name_H-M   'P 1'
#
loop_
_entity.id
_entity.type
_entity.pdbx_description
1 polymer ?
#
loop_
_entity_poly.entity_id
_entity_poly.type
_entity_poly.pdbx_seq_one_letter_code
_entity_poly.pdbx_strand_id
1 'polypeptide(L)' 'MNWNLKEILQPGAHVVVVGLGKSGVSAVRFLLNLGVKISVSEGGRQENLEGDLVRWLKEKRVFVETGG' A
#
# COMPACT_ATOMS: atom_id res chain seq x y z
N MET A 1 7.75 -21.61 11.36
CA MET A 1 8.08 -20.92 10.09
C MET A 1 8.82 -19.64 10.45
N ASN A 2 10.11 -19.53 10.10
CA ASN A 2 10.93 -18.36 10.46
C ASN A 2 10.93 -17.41 9.26
N TRP A 3 10.20 -16.29 9.36
CA TRP A 3 10.09 -15.33 8.27
C TRP A 3 11.23 -14.32 8.35
N ASN A 4 12.16 -14.37 7.40
CA ASN A 4 13.19 -13.35 7.27
C ASN A 4 12.62 -12.15 6.52
N LEU A 5 12.12 -11.15 7.26
CA LEU A 5 11.53 -9.95 6.69
C LEU A 5 12.49 -9.17 5.78
N LYS A 6 13.80 -9.27 5.99
CA LYS A 6 14.79 -8.59 5.13
C LYS A 6 14.88 -9.21 3.75
N GLU A 7 14.67 -10.52 3.64
CA GLU A 7 14.63 -11.20 2.33
C GLU A 7 13.32 -10.94 1.59
N ILE A 8 12.22 -10.78 2.33
CA ILE A 8 10.88 -10.56 1.77
C ILE A 8 10.70 -9.10 1.32
N LEU A 9 11.20 -8.15 2.10
CA LEU A 9 11.04 -6.71 1.89
C LEU A 9 12.28 -6.07 1.23
N GLN A 10 12.79 -6.71 0.19
CA GLN A 10 13.88 -6.20 -0.63
C GLN A 10 13.37 -5.23 -1.71
N PRO A 11 14.18 -4.25 -2.18
CA PRO A 11 13.82 -3.37 -3.28
C PRO A 11 13.31 -4.16 -4.50
N GLY A 12 12.16 -3.76 -5.04
CA GLY A 12 11.52 -4.45 -6.16
C GLY A 12 10.56 -5.59 -5.78
N ALA A 13 10.52 -6.03 -4.52
CA ALA A 13 9.46 -6.91 -4.02
C ALA A 13 8.08 -6.24 -4.16
N HIS A 14 7.00 -7.03 -4.28
CA HIS A 14 5.64 -6.53 -4.40
C HIS A 14 4.82 -6.95 -3.20
N VAL A 15 4.28 -5.96 -2.47
CA VAL A 15 3.45 -6.16 -1.29
C VAL A 15 2.02 -5.68 -1.57
N VAL A 16 1.04 -6.43 -1.08
CA VAL A 16 -0.35 -5.98 -1.02
C VAL A 16 -0.65 -5.49 0.40
N VAL A 17 -1.19 -4.28 0.51
CA VAL A 17 -1.70 -3.72 1.77
C VAL A 17 -3.22 -3.78 1.72
N VAL A 18 -3.83 -4.42 2.72
CA VAL A 18 -5.29 -4.50 2.85
C VAL A 18 -5.76 -3.45 3.85
N GLY A 19 -6.58 -2.52 3.40
CA GLY A 19 -7.11 -1.38 4.14
C GLY A 19 -6.23 -0.12 4.11
N LEU A 20 -6.86 1.04 3.94
CA LEU A 20 -6.31 2.40 3.93
C LEU A 20 -6.77 3.23 5.13
N GLY A 21 -7.08 2.56 6.25
CA GLY A 21 -7.11 3.24 7.55
C GLY A 21 -5.73 3.81 7.94
N LYS A 22 -5.65 4.45 9.11
CA LYS A 22 -4.42 5.09 9.62
C LYS A 22 -3.19 4.17 9.55
N SER A 23 -3.35 2.91 9.93
CA SER A 23 -2.27 1.92 9.91
C SER A 23 -1.86 1.54 8.48
N GLY A 24 -2.82 1.39 7.58
CA GLY A 24 -2.58 1.07 6.17
C GLY A 24 -1.80 2.17 5.46
N VAL A 25 -2.20 3.42 5.67
CA VAL A 25 -1.47 4.59 5.12
C VAL A 25 -0.04 4.65 5.64
N SER A 26 0.18 4.43 6.93
CA SER A 26 1.52 4.36 7.51
C SER A 26 2.35 3.21 6.95
N ALA A 27 1.74 2.03 6.75
CA ALA A 27 2.39 0.88 6.15
C ALA A 27 2.82 1.16 4.71
N VAL A 28 1.96 1.76 3.88
CA VAL A 28 2.29 2.16 2.51
C VAL A 28 3.47 3.12 2.50
N ARG A 29 3.47 4.15 3.36
CA ARG A 29 4.57 5.12 3.46
C ARG A 29 5.89 4.44 3.84
N PHE A 30 5.86 3.57 4.84
CA PHE A 30 7.04 2.82 5.28
C PHE A 30 7.59 1.93 4.17
N LEU A 31 6.72 1.16 3.53
CA LEU A 31 7.09 0.21 2.47
C LEU A 31 7.64 0.94 1.22
N LEU A 32 7.07 2.08 0.83
CA LEU A 32 7.62 2.89 -0.27
C LEU A 32 9.06 3.34 0.00
N ASN A 33 9.38 3.70 1.25
CA ASN A 33 10.74 4.08 1.63
C ASN A 33 11.74 2.91 1.56
N LEU A 34 11.26 1.66 1.58
CA LEU A 34 12.09 0.46 1.37
C LEU A 34 12.28 0.12 -0.12
N GLY A 35 11.69 0.89 -1.04
CA GLY A 35 11.78 0.64 -2.48
C GLY A 35 10.95 -0.56 -2.96
N VAL A 36 9.95 -1.00 -2.18
CA VAL A 36 9.03 -2.05 -2.63
C VAL A 36 7.92 -1.48 -3.52
N LYS A 37 7.40 -2.30 -4.42
CA LYS A 37 6.18 -2.04 -5.18
C LYS A 37 4.97 -2.37 -4.31
N ILE A 38 3.92 -1.57 -4.43
CA ILE A 38 2.75 -1.70 -3.56
C ILE A 38 1.48 -1.70 -4.39
N SER A 39 0.59 -2.64 -4.05
CA SER A 39 -0.83 -2.56 -4.36
C SER A 39 -1.63 -2.44 -3.07
N VAL A 40 -2.79 -1.80 -3.15
CA VAL A 40 -3.70 -1.62 -2.03
C VAL A 40 -5.04 -2.22 -2.41
N SER A 41 -5.63 -2.97 -1.49
CA SER A 41 -7.02 -3.42 -1.55
C SER A 41 -7.79 -2.73 -0.42
N GLU A 42 -8.80 -1.94 -0.75
CA GLU A 42 -9.65 -1.23 0.19
C GLU A 42 -11.11 -1.67 0.03
N GLY A 43 -11.74 -2.12 1.13
CA GLY A 43 -13.15 -2.54 1.11
C GLY A 43 -14.13 -1.36 0.99
N GLY A 44 -13.70 -0.15 1.34
CA GLY A 44 -14.44 1.08 1.13
C GLY A 44 -14.62 1.41 -0.35
N ARG A 45 -15.72 2.11 -0.67
CA ARG A 45 -15.94 2.63 -2.02
C ARG A 45 -14.90 3.68 -2.37
N GLN A 46 -14.57 3.78 -3.66
CA GLN A 46 -13.68 4.82 -4.20
C GLN A 46 -14.06 6.25 -3.76
N GLU A 47 -15.35 6.50 -3.57
CA GLU A 47 -15.95 7.77 -3.13
C GLU A 47 -15.54 8.16 -1.70
N ASN A 48 -15.26 7.16 -0.85
CA ASN A 48 -14.89 7.33 0.55
C ASN A 48 -13.37 7.48 0.74
N LEU A 49 -12.58 7.27 -0.32
CA LEU A 49 -11.16 7.53 -0.28
C LEU A 49 -10.93 9.04 -0.45
N GLU A 50 -10.32 9.66 0.57
CA GLU A 50 -9.98 11.08 0.55
C GLU A 50 -9.16 11.43 -0.71
N GLY A 51 -9.59 12.47 -1.43
CA GLY A 51 -9.04 12.81 -2.76
C GLY A 51 -7.53 13.04 -2.77
N ASP A 52 -6.99 13.65 -1.71
CA ASP A 52 -5.55 13.90 -1.57
C ASP A 52 -4.75 12.59 -1.38
N LEU A 53 -5.31 11.63 -0.64
CA LEU A 53 -4.67 10.33 -0.44
C LEU A 53 -4.62 9.53 -1.74
N VAL A 54 -5.73 9.45 -2.48
CA VAL A 54 -5.78 8.74 -3.77
C VAL A 54 -4.81 9.37 -4.76
N ARG A 55 -4.77 10.70 -4.83
CA ARG A 55 -3.84 11.44 -5.68
C ARG A 55 -2.40 11.12 -5.31
N TRP A 56 -2.06 11.17 -4.02
CA TRP A 56 -0.74 10.82 -3.53
C TRP A 56 -0.34 9.38 -3.87
N LEU A 57 -1.25 8.40 -3.69
CA LEU A 57 -1.02 7.00 -4.05
C LEU A 57 -0.71 6.84 -5.54
N LYS A 58 -1.49 7.53 -6.41
CA LYS A 58 -1.26 7.54 -7.85
C LYS A 58 0.09 8.17 -8.23
N GLU A 59 0.47 9.28 -7.61
CA GLU A 59 1.77 9.92 -7.80
C GLU A 59 2.93 8.98 -7.41
N LYS A 60 2.73 8.15 -6.38
CA LYS A 60 3.68 7.10 -5.96
C LYS A 60 3.60 5.81 -6.78
N ARG A 61 2.78 5.78 -7.84
CA ARG A 61 2.52 4.59 -8.68
C ARG A 61 2.03 3.38 -7.89
N VAL A 62 1.31 3.63 -6.80
CA VAL A 62 0.62 2.59 -6.02
C VAL A 62 -0.70 2.28 -6.70
N PHE A 63 -0.93 1.01 -7.00
CA PHE A 63 -2.22 0.55 -7.52
C PHE A 63 -3.22 0.44 -6.37
N VAL A 64 -4.46 0.89 -6.58
CA VAL A 64 -5.54 0.82 -5.58
C VAL A 64 -6.73 0.14 -6.21
N GLU A 65 -7.18 -0.94 -5.58
CA GLU A 65 -8.42 -1.63 -5.86
C GLU A 65 -9.41 -1.29 -4.73
N THR A 66 -10.67 -1.06 -5.11
CA THR A 66 -11.76 -0.73 -4.20
C THR A 66 -12.94 -1.66 -4.41
N GLY A 67 -13.65 -1.96 -3.33
CA GLY A 67 -14.83 -2.84 -3.36
C GLY A 67 -14.60 -4.19 -2.70
N GLY A 68 -13.34 -4.57 -2.46
CA GLY A 68 -12.96 -5.80 -1.77
C GLY A 68 -12.87 -7.01 -2.69
#